data_AF-A0A7X6ZTG4-F1
#
_entry.id   AF-A0A7X6ZTG4-F1
#
_cell.length_a   1.000
_cell.length_b   1.000
_cell.length_c   1.000
_cell.angle_alpha   90.00
_cell.angle_beta   90.00
_cell.angle_gamma   90.00
#
_symmetry.space_group_name_H-M   'P 1'
#
loop_
_entity.id
_entity.type
_entity.pdbx_description
1 polymer ?
#
loop_
_entity_poly.entity_id
_entity_poly.type
_entity_poly.pdbx_seq_one_letter_code
_entity_poly.pdbx_strand_id
1 'polypeptide(L)'
;MFKEIIKPSLILFLVCAFITGTLAYVNGETQPIIEENARIEEQESLKKVYSEADGFLDSKGVNELKEEGIDVGENIEKLYLAQKDGQSLGYVVAVSSSGYGGKIKLLVGIDNNLNIRGVSLT
;
A
#
# COMPACT_ATOMS: atom_id res chain seq x y z
N MET A 1 1.10 -53.57 7.85
CA MET A 1 1.94 -52.52 7.23
C MET A 1 1.10 -51.39 6.62
N PHE A 2 0.24 -51.63 5.62
CA PHE A 2 -0.57 -50.55 5.00
C PHE A 2 -1.47 -49.78 5.98
N LYS A 3 -2.12 -50.45 6.95
CA LYS A 3 -2.98 -49.80 7.97
C LYS A 3 -2.22 -48.87 8.93
N GLU A 4 -0.96 -49.18 9.22
CA GLU A 4 -0.11 -48.42 10.14
C GLU A 4 0.45 -47.15 9.47
N ILE A 5 0.52 -47.13 8.13
CA ILE A 5 1.04 -45.99 7.35
C ILE A 5 -0.09 -45.11 6.83
N ILE A 6 -1.18 -45.70 6.32
CA ILE A 6 -2.33 -44.95 5.78
C ILE A 6 -3.06 -44.17 6.87
N LYS A 7 -3.19 -44.75 8.08
CA LYS A 7 -3.96 -44.14 9.16
C LYS A 7 -3.34 -42.83 9.66
N PRO A 8 -2.01 -42.74 9.92
CA PRO A 8 -1.36 -41.47 10.23
C PRO A 8 -1.38 -40.47 9.07
N SER A 9 -1.16 -40.91 7.82
CA SER A 9 -1.19 -40.00 6.66
C SER A 9 -2.57 -39.37 6.45
N LEU A 10 -3.64 -40.15 6.63
CA LEU A 10 -5.01 -39.65 6.51
C LEU A 10 -5.35 -38.68 7.65
N ILE A 11 -4.93 -38.98 8.88
CA ILE A 11 -5.12 -38.09 10.03
C ILE A 11 -4.35 -36.78 9.82
N LEU A 12 -3.10 -36.85 9.35
CA LEU A 12 -2.29 -35.66 9.07
C LEU A 12 -2.91 -34.81 7.96
N PHE A 13 -3.40 -35.45 6.89
CA PHE A 13 -4.11 -34.74 5.81
C PHE A 13 -5.34 -34.00 6.34
N LEU A 14 -6.14 -34.65 7.19
CA LEU A 14 -7.33 -34.03 7.78
C LEU A 14 -6.98 -32.85 8.69
N VAL A 15 -5.92 -32.98 9.51
CA VAL A 15 -5.45 -31.88 10.37
C VAL A 15 -4.93 -30.72 9.53
N CYS A 16 -4.13 -30.99 8.49
CA CYS A 16 -3.66 -29.95 7.57
C CYS A 16 -4.83 -29.25 6.87
N ALA A 17 -5.79 -30.02 6.35
CA ALA A 17 -6.98 -29.46 5.70
C ALA A 17 -7.80 -28.58 6.67
N PHE A 18 -7.91 -28.99 7.94
CA PHE A 18 -8.61 -28.22 8.96
C PHE A 18 -7.89 -26.90 9.30
N ILE A 19 -6.57 -26.94 9.51
CA ILE A 19 -5.78 -25.74 9.82
C ILE A 19 -5.76 -24.77 8.64
N THR A 20 -5.50 -25.26 7.42
CA THR A 20 -5.53 -24.43 6.21
C THR A 20 -6.92 -23.86 5.96
N GLY A 21 -7.98 -24.65 6.15
CA GLY A 21 -9.36 -24.18 6.02
C GLY A 21 -9.70 -23.06 7.01
N THR A 22 -9.27 -23.21 8.27
CA THR A 22 -9.44 -22.18 9.31
C THR A 22 -8.67 -20.91 8.96
N LEU A 23 -7.42 -21.04 8.51
CA LEU A 23 -6.60 -19.89 8.10
C LEU A 23 -7.19 -19.17 6.88
N ALA A 24 -7.70 -19.91 5.90
CA ALA A 24 -8.34 -19.34 4.71
C ALA A 24 -9.64 -18.60 5.07
N TYR A 25 -10.43 -19.12 5.99
CA TYR A 25 -11.63 -18.46 6.49
C TYR A 25 -11.30 -17.14 7.20
N VAL A 26 -10.35 -17.18 8.15
CA VAL A 26 -9.91 -15.97 8.85
C VAL A 26 -9.32 -14.97 7.87
N ASN A 27 -8.47 -15.41 6.93
CA ASN A 27 -7.87 -14.52 5.94
C ASN A 27 -8.93 -13.88 5.02
N GLY A 28 -9.92 -14.66 4.56
CA GLY A 28 -10.99 -14.17 3.69
C GLY A 28 -11.88 -13.11 4.35
N GLU A 29 -12.21 -13.28 5.64
CA GLU A 29 -12.97 -12.28 6.40
C GLU A 29 -12.11 -11.07 6.80
N THR A 30 -10.81 -11.26 7.04
CA THR A 30 -9.92 -10.17 7.46
C THR A 30 -9.46 -9.31 6.28
N GLN A 31 -9.36 -9.89 5.07
CA GLN A 31 -8.99 -9.19 3.83
C GLN A 31 -9.76 -7.88 3.60
N PRO A 32 -11.11 -7.84 3.59
CA PRO A 32 -11.85 -6.61 3.33
C PRO A 32 -11.61 -5.53 4.39
N ILE A 33 -11.38 -5.93 5.64
CA ILE A 33 -11.07 -5.01 6.74
C ILE A 33 -9.66 -4.43 6.57
N ILE A 34 -8.70 -5.24 6.13
CA ILE A 34 -7.32 -4.80 5.86
C ILE A 34 -7.31 -3.81 4.69
N GLU A 35 -8.08 -4.07 3.63
CA GLU A 35 -8.15 -3.17 2.48
C GLU A 35 -8.74 -1.80 2.86
N GLU A 36 -9.83 -1.78 3.62
CA GLU A 36 -10.42 -0.50 4.04
C GLU A 36 -9.51 0.24 5.04
N ASN A 37 -8.89 -0.47 5.98
CA ASN A 37 -7.92 0.14 6.90
C ASN A 37 -6.69 0.68 6.15
N ALA A 38 -6.18 -0.04 5.16
CA ALA A 38 -5.08 0.41 4.33
C ALA A 38 -5.47 1.68 3.53
N ARG A 39 -6.70 1.73 3.02
CA ARG A 39 -7.23 2.92 2.33
C ARG A 39 -7.35 4.12 3.28
N ILE A 40 -7.81 3.89 4.51
CA ILE A 40 -7.91 4.94 5.54
C ILE A 40 -6.52 5.41 5.96
N GLU A 41 -5.58 4.51 6.26
CA GLU A 41 -4.20 4.86 6.60
C GLU A 41 -3.49 5.61 5.48
N GLU A 42 -3.74 5.24 4.22
CA GLU A 42 -3.24 5.96 3.06
C GLU A 42 -3.81 7.38 3.03
N GLN A 43 -5.13 7.56 3.19
CA GLN A 43 -5.76 8.88 3.24
C GLN A 43 -5.28 9.72 4.44
N GLU A 44 -5.09 9.12 5.61
CA GLU A 44 -4.55 9.80 6.79
C GLU A 44 -3.10 10.21 6.58
N SER A 45 -2.28 9.34 5.99
CA SER A 45 -0.87 9.63 5.70
C SER A 45 -0.73 10.75 4.67
N LEU A 46 -1.60 10.76 3.64
CA LEU A 46 -1.68 11.86 2.67
C LEU A 46 -2.04 13.18 3.36
N LYS A 47 -3.07 13.19 4.23
CA LYS A 47 -3.44 14.38 5.03
C LYS A 47 -2.34 14.83 5.97
N LYS A 48 -1.59 13.89 6.57
CA LYS A 48 -0.48 14.21 7.47
C LYS A 48 0.67 14.89 6.73
N VAL A 49 0.94 14.44 5.51
CA VAL A 49 2.00 14.98 4.65
C VAL A 49 1.59 16.31 4.02
N TYR A 50 0.29 16.51 3.77
CA TYR A 50 -0.23 17.71 3.12
C TYR A 50 -1.53 18.21 3.78
N SER A 51 -1.40 18.72 5.00
CA SER A 51 -2.53 19.16 5.85
C SER A 51 -3.36 20.31 5.28
N GLU A 52 -2.80 21.08 4.34
CA GLU A 52 -3.48 22.21 3.71
C GLU A 52 -4.40 21.81 2.55
N ALA A 53 -4.36 20.56 2.10
CA ALA A 53 -5.18 20.03 1.01
C ALA A 53 -6.51 19.46 1.54
N ASP A 54 -7.62 19.83 0.90
CA ASP A 54 -8.96 19.32 1.23
C ASP A 54 -9.25 17.97 0.54
N GLY A 55 -8.50 17.66 -0.52
CA GLY A 55 -8.61 16.40 -1.25
C GLY A 55 -7.35 16.03 -2.03
N PHE A 56 -7.21 14.75 -2.32
CA PHE A 56 -6.16 14.21 -3.17
C PHE A 56 -6.84 13.54 -4.37
N LEU A 57 -6.46 13.94 -5.59
CA LEU A 57 -6.92 13.26 -6.80
C LEU A 57 -6.25 11.89 -6.92
N ASP A 58 -6.86 11.02 -7.74
CA ASP A 58 -6.41 9.65 -7.95
C ASP A 58 -4.91 9.56 -8.25
N SER A 59 -4.29 8.53 -7.67
CA SER A 59 -2.87 8.28 -7.80
C SER A 59 -2.53 7.96 -9.25
N LYS A 60 -1.69 8.78 -9.89
CA LYS A 60 -1.07 8.40 -11.16
C LYS A 60 0.08 7.44 -10.92
N GLY A 61 0.08 6.34 -11.64
CA GLY A 61 1.16 5.36 -11.60
C GLY A 61 2.40 5.82 -12.37
N VAL A 62 3.57 5.26 -12.03
CA VAL A 62 4.83 5.51 -12.76
C VAL A 62 4.68 5.34 -14.28
N ASN A 63 3.90 4.34 -14.71
CA ASN A 63 3.69 4.05 -16.12
C ASN A 63 2.94 5.18 -16.83
N GLU A 64 1.90 5.73 -16.21
CA GLU A 64 1.12 6.86 -16.74
C GLU A 64 1.97 8.14 -16.80
N LEU A 65 2.83 8.36 -15.80
CA LEU A 65 3.75 9.50 -15.76
C LEU A 65 4.83 9.40 -16.84
N LYS A 66 5.31 8.18 -17.12
CA LYS A 66 6.24 7.93 -18.24
C LYS A 66 5.58 8.15 -19.60
N GLU A 67 4.31 7.77 -19.75
CA GLU A 67 3.53 8.06 -20.96
C GLU A 67 3.30 9.58 -21.16
N GLU A 68 3.17 10.34 -20.06
CA GLU A 68 3.12 11.80 -20.07
C GLU A 68 4.50 12.48 -20.27
N GLY A 69 5.57 11.69 -20.44
CA GLY A 69 6.92 12.19 -20.70
C GLY A 69 7.67 12.70 -19.47
N ILE A 70 7.20 12.37 -18.26
CA ILE A 70 7.84 12.74 -17.00
C ILE A 70 8.86 11.66 -16.63
N ASP A 71 10.14 12.03 -16.51
CA ASP A 71 11.19 11.12 -16.05
C ASP A 71 11.05 10.88 -14.54
N VAL A 72 10.36 9.79 -14.20
CA VAL A 72 10.19 9.32 -12.83
C VAL A 72 11.26 8.29 -12.49
N GLY A 73 12.06 8.59 -11.47
CA GLY A 73 13.11 7.70 -10.99
C GLY A 73 12.57 6.35 -10.50
N GLU A 74 13.40 5.31 -10.55
CA GLU A 74 13.00 3.92 -10.29
C GLU A 74 12.40 3.66 -8.89
N ASN A 75 12.61 4.58 -7.96
CA ASN A 75 12.13 4.48 -6.58
C ASN A 75 10.74 5.11 -6.38
N ILE A 76 10.20 5.85 -7.37
CA ILE A 76 8.86 6.44 -7.28
C ILE A 76 7.83 5.38 -7.65
N GLU A 77 6.81 5.17 -6.83
CA GLU A 77 5.72 4.21 -7.10
C GLU A 77 4.44 4.91 -7.58
N LYS A 78 4.08 6.05 -6.97
CA LYS A 78 2.81 6.75 -7.24
C LYS A 78 2.95 8.26 -7.06
N LEU A 79 2.12 9.02 -7.75
CA LEU A 79 1.99 10.47 -7.61
C LEU A 79 0.53 10.82 -7.31
N TYR A 80 0.28 11.57 -6.25
CA TYR A 80 -1.02 12.13 -5.91
C TYR A 80 -0.99 13.63 -6.13
N LEU A 81 -2.09 14.18 -6.61
CA LEU A 81 -2.23 15.62 -6.83
C LEU A 81 -3.07 16.20 -5.69
N ALA A 82 -2.45 17.04 -4.87
CA ALA A 82 -3.08 17.66 -3.72
C ALA A 82 -3.89 18.87 -4.17
N GLN A 83 -5.19 18.89 -3.86
CA GLN A 83 -6.10 19.98 -4.21
C GLN A 83 -6.73 20.63 -2.99
N LYS A 84 -6.97 21.93 -3.11
CA LYS A 84 -7.74 22.75 -2.17
C LYS A 84 -8.70 23.63 -2.96
N ASP A 85 -9.98 23.62 -2.63
CA ASP A 85 -11.00 24.42 -3.33
C ASP A 85 -10.95 24.30 -4.87
N GLY A 86 -10.61 23.12 -5.41
CA GLY A 86 -10.49 22.85 -6.85
C GLY A 86 -9.20 23.35 -7.52
N GLN A 87 -8.25 23.90 -6.75
CA GLN A 87 -6.94 24.32 -7.25
C GLN A 87 -5.84 23.35 -6.82
N SER A 88 -4.93 23.02 -7.74
CA SER A 88 -3.74 22.21 -7.44
C SER A 88 -2.78 22.99 -6.53
N LEU A 89 -2.61 22.52 -5.29
CA LEU A 89 -1.71 23.14 -4.31
C LEU A 89 -0.29 22.54 -4.38
N GLY A 90 -0.19 21.29 -4.83
CA GLY A 90 1.06 20.56 -4.94
C GLY A 90 0.87 19.07 -5.22
N TYR A 91 1.91 18.30 -4.91
CA TYR A 91 2.00 16.87 -5.22
C TYR A 91 2.43 16.09 -3.99
N VAL A 92 1.93 14.87 -3.83
CA VAL A 92 2.46 13.88 -2.88
C VAL A 92 3.06 12.73 -3.67
N VAL A 93 4.33 12.43 -3.41
CA VAL A 93 5.08 11.39 -4.11
C VAL A 93 5.25 10.19 -3.17
N ALA A 94 4.80 9.01 -3.61
CA ALA A 94 5.10 7.75 -2.95
C ALA A 94 6.42 7.21 -3.48
N VAL A 95 7.38 7.03 -2.57
CA VAL A 95 8.73 6.53 -2.87
C VAL A 95 8.93 5.23 -2.10
N SER A 96 9.40 4.19 -2.77
CA SER A 96 9.86 2.97 -2.12
C SER A 96 11.38 2.88 -2.15
N SER A 97 11.98 2.44 -1.06
CA SER A 97 13.42 2.20 -0.99
C SER A 97 13.73 0.94 -0.18
N SER A 98 14.88 0.33 -0.42
CA SER A 98 15.30 -0.88 0.33
C SER A 98 15.90 -0.49 1.68
N GLY A 99 15.30 -0.98 2.76
CA GLY A 99 15.79 -0.82 4.13
C GLY A 99 16.30 -2.11 4.76
N TYR A 100 16.75 -2.02 6.02
CA TYR A 100 17.33 -3.15 6.77
C TYR A 100 16.37 -4.33 6.95
N GLY A 101 15.07 -4.06 7.07
CA GLY A 101 14.02 -5.07 7.28
C GLY A 101 13.16 -5.39 6.06
N GLY A 102 13.45 -4.82 4.89
CA GLY A 102 12.62 -4.92 3.70
C GLY A 102 12.39 -3.58 3.01
N LYS A 103 11.44 -3.53 2.08
CA LYS A 103 11.08 -2.28 1.39
C LYS A 103 10.39 -1.31 2.36
N ILE A 104 10.88 -0.08 2.41
CA ILE A 104 10.29 1.05 3.14
C ILE A 104 9.49 1.87 2.14
N LYS A 105 8.25 2.24 2.48
CA LYS A 105 7.45 3.18 1.70
C LYS A 105 7.43 4.54 2.40
N LEU A 106 7.60 5.59 1.61
CA LEU A 106 7.61 6.97 2.06
C LEU A 106 6.64 7.78 1.23
N LEU A 107 5.93 8.70 1.87
CA LEU A 107 5.11 9.72 1.22
C LEU A 107 5.76 11.08 1.45
N VAL A 108 6.03 11.82 0.37
CA VAL A 108 6.68 13.13 0.40
C VAL A 108 5.78 14.17 -0.24
N GLY A 109 5.39 15.20 0.51
CA GLY A 109 4.55 16.29 0.05
C GLY A 109 5.40 17.45 -0.46
N ILE A 110 5.13 17.90 -1.68
CA ILE A 110 5.87 18.96 -2.38
C ILE A 110 4.87 20.03 -2.84
N ASP A 111 5.13 21.29 -2.57
CA ASP A 111 4.30 22.40 -3.07
C ASP A 111 4.70 22.89 -4.47
N ASN A 112 3.87 23.73 -5.07
CA ASN A 112 4.15 24.36 -6.37
C ASN A 112 5.41 25.24 -6.39
N ASN A 113 5.95 25.60 -5.22
CA ASN A 113 7.19 26.35 -5.05
C ASN A 113 8.40 25.43 -4.79
N LEU A 114 8.25 24.11 -4.99
CA LEU A 114 9.27 23.07 -4.76
C LEU A 114 9.72 22.93 -3.31
N ASN A 115 8.94 23.40 -2.34
CA ASN A 115 9.22 23.19 -0.92
C ASN A 115 8.59 21.87 -0.43
N ILE A 116 9.34 21.15 0.39
CA ILE A 116 8.86 19.94 1.06
C ILE A 116 7.96 20.37 2.21
N ARG A 117 6.68 19.98 2.16
CA ARG A 117 5.67 20.27 3.17
C ARG A 117 5.64 19.24 4.29
N GLY A 118 5.95 17.98 3.97
CA GLY A 118 5.95 16.90 4.94
C GLY A 118 6.50 15.61 4.37
N VAL A 119 6.91 14.72 5.28
CA VAL A 119 7.35 13.35 4.96
C VAL A 119 6.70 12.41 5.96
N SER A 120 6.11 11.31 5.49
CA SER A 120 5.61 10.23 6.33
C SER A 120 6.17 8.90 5.87
N LEU A 121 6.50 8.04 6.82
CA LEU A 121 6.76 6.63 6.57
C LEU A 121 5.45 5.86 6.66
N THR A 122 5.26 4.91 5.75
CA THR A 122 4.13 3.98 5.71
C THR A 122 4.65 2.54 5.68
#